data_AF-X1A7E2-F1
#
_entry.id   AF-X1A7E2-F1
#
_cell.length_a   1.000
_cell.length_b   1.000
_cell.length_c   1.000
_cell.angle_alpha   90.00
_cell.angle_beta   90.00
_cell.angle_gamma   90.00
#
_symmetry.space_group_name_H-M   'P 1'
#
loop_
_entity.id
_entity.type
_entity.pdbx_description
1 polymer ?
#
loop_
_entity_poly.entity_id
_entity_poly.type
_entity_poly.pdbx_seq_one_letter_code
_entity_poly.pdbx_strand_id
1 'polypeptide(L)'
;REHGLNWRKDRITVIADFAPHTVETGYMKKGLHSVMGGSFLKNWQWLNTNDPPEKVAKEIDKFNPDFIGGYTGMLGHLSLLKEKGICKNVSPKVIASTGAPLNKSLKDLIEKTFNAPALHLLEILDELDQT
;
A
#
# COMPACT_ATOMS: atom_id res chain seq x y z
N ARG A 1 -1.15 -11.23 -14.70
CA ARG A 1 0.11 -11.04 -13.93
C ARG A 1 0.65 -9.67 -14.35
N GLU A 2 -0.06 -8.61 -14.01
CA GLU A 2 0.34 -7.27 -14.43
C GLU A 2 1.12 -6.62 -13.29
N HIS A 3 2.15 -5.86 -13.67
CA HIS A 3 3.21 -5.34 -12.79
C HIS A 3 4.03 -6.37 -11.98
N GLY A 4 4.01 -7.64 -12.36
CA GLY A 4 4.80 -8.69 -11.71
C GLY A 4 4.32 -9.07 -10.30
N LEU A 5 3.08 -8.68 -9.96
CA LEU A 5 2.46 -9.00 -8.68
C LEU A 5 1.65 -10.29 -8.74
N ASN A 6 1.70 -11.04 -7.64
CA ASN A 6 0.84 -12.19 -7.39
C ASN A 6 0.15 -12.01 -6.03
N TRP A 7 -1.09 -11.51 -6.04
CA TRP A 7 -1.89 -11.21 -4.84
C TRP A 7 -2.05 -12.37 -3.83
N ARG A 8 -1.86 -13.62 -4.29
CA ARG A 8 -1.92 -14.82 -3.43
C ARG A 8 -0.59 -15.17 -2.76
N LYS A 9 0.53 -14.63 -3.24
CA LYS A 9 1.89 -15.01 -2.81
C LYS A 9 2.70 -13.82 -2.29
N ASP A 10 2.59 -12.69 -2.96
CA ASP A 10 3.35 -11.48 -2.67
C ASP A 10 2.82 -10.79 -1.41
N ARG A 11 3.69 -10.08 -0.71
CA ARG A 11 3.34 -9.37 0.52
C ARG A 11 2.70 -8.03 0.22
N ILE A 12 1.47 -7.85 0.67
CA ILE A 12 0.61 -6.70 0.37
C ILE A 12 0.43 -5.89 1.64
N THR A 13 0.86 -4.62 1.63
CA THR A 13 0.49 -3.66 2.68
C THR A 13 -0.57 -2.72 2.14
N VAL A 14 -1.66 -2.57 2.88
CA VAL A 14 -2.70 -1.57 2.63
C VAL A 14 -2.77 -0.62 3.82
N ILE A 15 -2.66 0.67 3.54
CA ILE A 15 -2.68 1.76 4.52
C ILE A 15 -3.92 2.62 4.28
N ALA A 16 -4.96 2.40 5.08
CA ALA A 16 -6.28 2.96 4.85
C ALA A 16 -6.91 3.51 6.13
N ASP A 17 -8.04 4.21 6.02
CA ASP A 17 -8.75 4.74 7.18
C ASP A 17 -9.82 3.74 7.65
N PHE A 18 -9.49 3.03 8.72
CA PHE A 18 -10.39 2.05 9.33
C PHE A 18 -11.33 2.66 10.39
N ALA A 19 -11.59 3.97 10.35
CA ALA A 19 -12.63 4.56 11.18
C ALA A 19 -13.97 3.82 10.99
N PRO A 20 -14.76 3.54 12.05
CA PRO A 20 -15.95 2.65 11.99
C PRO A 20 -17.11 3.07 11.07
N HIS A 21 -16.98 4.14 10.26
CA HIS A 21 -18.06 4.71 9.46
C HIS A 21 -17.65 5.18 8.05
N THR A 22 -16.48 4.79 7.54
CA THR A 22 -16.02 5.18 6.19
C THR A 22 -16.44 4.16 5.12
N VAL A 23 -16.62 4.66 3.89
CA VAL A 23 -17.08 3.95 2.68
C VAL A 23 -16.25 2.68 2.37
N GLU A 24 -15.04 2.58 2.92
CA GLU A 24 -14.13 1.44 2.79
C GLU A 24 -14.61 0.16 3.51
N THR A 25 -15.61 0.24 4.41
CA THR A 25 -16.24 -0.96 4.99
C THR A 25 -16.99 -1.81 3.96
N GLY A 26 -17.45 -1.22 2.84
CA GLY A 26 -18.14 -1.95 1.77
C GLY A 26 -17.22 -2.88 0.99
N TYR A 27 -16.01 -2.42 0.63
CA TYR A 27 -14.99 -3.24 -0.03
C TYR A 27 -14.38 -4.27 0.93
N MET A 28 -14.19 -3.88 2.21
CA MET A 28 -13.79 -4.80 3.26
C MET A 28 -14.78 -5.95 3.42
N LYS A 29 -16.10 -5.71 3.42
CA LYS A 29 -17.08 -6.81 3.57
C LYS A 29 -17.11 -7.78 2.38
N LYS A 30 -16.88 -7.30 1.15
CA LYS A 30 -16.83 -8.18 -0.04
C LYS A 30 -15.51 -8.95 -0.15
N GLY A 31 -14.37 -8.31 0.16
CA GLY A 31 -13.06 -8.96 0.15
C GLY A 31 -12.85 -9.92 1.33
N LEU A 32 -13.25 -9.53 2.54
CA LEU A 32 -13.00 -10.29 3.76
C LEU A 32 -13.75 -11.64 3.79
N HIS A 33 -14.92 -11.72 3.16
CA HIS A 33 -15.69 -12.97 3.08
C HIS A 33 -15.12 -13.99 2.08
N SER A 34 -14.34 -13.53 1.09
CA SER A 34 -13.67 -14.38 0.07
C SER A 34 -12.29 -14.88 0.52
N VAL A 35 -11.65 -14.16 1.47
CA VAL A 35 -10.23 -14.31 1.82
C VAL A 35 -9.98 -15.12 3.11
N MET A 36 -11.03 -15.65 3.77
CA MET A 36 -10.92 -16.51 4.98
C MET A 36 -10.37 -17.94 4.72
N GLY A 37 -9.39 -18.10 3.84
CA GLY A 37 -8.50 -19.25 3.81
C GLY A 37 -7.21 -18.93 4.56
N GLY A 38 -6.89 -19.67 5.63
CA GLY A 38 -5.85 -19.35 6.64
C GLY A 38 -4.39 -19.14 6.17
N SER A 39 -4.13 -19.16 4.87
CA SER A 39 -2.82 -18.80 4.28
C SER A 39 -2.76 -17.38 3.69
N PHE A 40 -3.89 -16.78 3.30
CA PHE A 40 -3.95 -15.42 2.73
C PHE A 40 -3.75 -14.30 3.76
N LEU A 41 -3.99 -14.56 5.04
CA LEU A 41 -3.80 -13.56 6.09
C LEU A 41 -2.31 -13.30 6.39
N LYS A 42 -1.40 -14.19 5.99
CA LYS A 42 0.03 -14.06 6.32
C LYS A 42 0.80 -13.14 5.37
N ASN A 43 0.35 -13.01 4.12
CA ASN A 43 0.95 -12.13 3.13
C ASN A 43 0.20 -10.80 2.99
N TRP A 44 -0.74 -10.49 3.89
CA TRP A 44 -1.45 -9.20 3.92
C TRP A 44 -1.21 -8.47 5.24
N GLN A 45 -0.91 -7.19 5.17
CA GLN A 45 -0.74 -6.28 6.30
C GLN A 45 -1.67 -5.07 6.12
N TRP A 46 -2.48 -4.80 7.13
CA TRP A 46 -3.40 -3.65 7.14
C TRP A 46 -2.92 -2.66 8.21
N LEU A 47 -2.67 -1.42 7.81
CA LEU A 47 -2.17 -0.36 8.69
C LEU A 47 -3.12 0.84 8.64
N ASN A 48 -3.31 1.50 9.77
CA ASN A 48 -4.18 2.67 9.84
C ASN A 48 -3.43 3.91 9.31
N THR A 49 -3.99 4.64 8.35
CA THR A 49 -3.39 5.87 7.86
C THR A 49 -3.31 6.99 8.90
N ASN A 50 -4.09 6.89 9.98
CA ASN A 50 -4.09 7.84 11.09
C ASN A 50 -3.03 7.51 12.16
N ASP A 51 -2.33 6.37 12.06
CA ASP A 51 -1.20 6.06 12.94
C ASP A 51 0.00 6.98 12.64
N PRO A 52 0.89 7.24 13.63
CA PRO A 52 2.11 7.99 13.40
C PRO A 52 2.95 7.40 12.25
N PRO A 53 3.44 8.21 11.28
CA PRO A 53 4.19 7.70 10.13
C PRO A 53 5.40 6.84 10.48
N GLU A 54 6.10 7.12 11.59
CA GLU A 54 7.23 6.32 12.06
C GLU A 54 6.82 4.93 12.52
N LYS A 55 5.62 4.80 13.10
CA LYS A 55 5.05 3.50 13.49
C LYS A 55 4.72 2.70 12.23
N VAL A 56 4.04 3.32 11.28
CA VAL A 56 3.72 2.71 9.97
C VAL A 56 5.00 2.27 9.26
N ALA A 57 6.01 3.12 9.19
CA ALA A 57 7.29 2.82 8.54
C ALA A 57 7.99 1.60 9.16
N LYS A 58 7.98 1.46 10.50
CA LYS A 58 8.58 0.31 11.20
C LYS A 58 7.83 -1.00 10.88
N GLU A 59 6.50 -0.96 10.85
CA GLU A 59 5.69 -2.13 10.52
C GLU A 59 5.90 -2.56 9.06
N ILE A 60 6.02 -1.60 8.14
CA ILE A 60 6.32 -1.87 6.73
C ILE A 60 7.74 -2.43 6.57
N ASP A 61 8.74 -1.91 7.28
CA ASP A 61 10.12 -2.41 7.20
C ASP A 61 10.22 -3.86 7.70
N LYS A 62 9.52 -4.17 8.80
CA LYS A 62 9.46 -5.52 9.35
C LYS A 62 8.74 -6.48 8.40
N PHE A 63 7.64 -6.04 7.79
CA PHE A 63 6.86 -6.86 6.89
C PHE A 63 7.47 -6.99 5.51
N ASN A 64 8.21 -5.98 5.06
CA ASN A 64 8.89 -5.84 3.77
C ASN A 64 7.98 -6.15 2.55
N PRO A 65 6.94 -5.35 2.30
CA PRO A 65 5.96 -5.66 1.28
C PRO A 65 6.49 -5.56 -0.16
N ASP A 66 5.91 -6.36 -1.03
CA ASP A 66 6.05 -6.28 -2.49
C ASP A 66 5.08 -5.25 -3.11
N PHE A 67 4.00 -4.90 -2.40
CA PHE A 67 3.02 -3.90 -2.79
C PHE A 67 2.65 -3.00 -1.62
N ILE A 68 2.57 -1.69 -1.85
CA ILE A 68 2.08 -0.73 -0.86
C ILE A 68 0.94 0.09 -1.47
N GLY A 69 -0.26 -0.02 -0.91
CA GLY A 69 -1.38 0.86 -1.25
C GLY A 69 -1.68 1.82 -0.10
N GLY A 70 -1.91 3.10 -0.39
CA GLY A 70 -2.35 4.03 0.64
C GLY A 70 -2.58 5.46 0.19
N TYR A 71 -2.95 6.32 1.14
CA TYR A 71 -3.18 7.73 0.88
C TYR A 71 -1.89 8.46 0.47
N THR A 72 -2.00 9.31 -0.56
CA THR A 72 -0.90 10.09 -1.12
C THR A 72 -0.07 10.83 -0.05
N GLY A 73 -0.73 11.40 0.97
CA GLY A 73 -0.06 12.10 2.07
C GLY A 73 0.79 11.18 2.95
N MET A 74 0.28 10.00 3.31
CA MET A 74 1.04 9.02 4.10
C MET A 74 2.22 8.46 3.30
N LEU A 75 2.02 8.15 2.01
CA LEU A 75 3.10 7.71 1.13
C LEU A 75 4.23 8.76 1.05
N GLY A 76 3.88 10.04 0.96
CA GLY A 76 4.84 11.14 1.01
C GLY A 76 5.63 11.18 2.33
N HIS A 77 4.98 11.03 3.48
CA HIS A 77 5.67 10.94 4.77
C HIS A 77 6.61 9.73 4.83
N LEU A 78 6.19 8.57 4.34
CA LEU A 78 7.02 7.36 4.30
C LEU A 78 8.26 7.55 3.42
N SER A 79 8.15 8.25 2.29
CA SER A 79 9.31 8.60 1.46
C SER A 79 10.32 9.44 2.24
N LEU A 80 9.88 10.51 2.92
CA LEU A 80 10.79 11.34 3.72
C LEU A 80 11.46 10.57 4.87
N LEU A 81 10.74 9.63 5.49
CA LEU A 81 11.31 8.75 6.51
C LEU A 81 12.33 7.77 5.93
N LYS A 82 12.10 7.26 4.73
CA LYS A 82 13.05 6.41 4.00
C LYS A 82 14.35 7.12 3.66
N GLU A 83 14.28 8.37 3.21
CA GLU A 83 15.47 9.19 2.99
C GLU A 83 16.28 9.41 4.28
N LYS A 84 15.60 9.46 5.44
CA LYS A 84 16.23 9.54 6.77
C LYS A 84 16.78 8.20 7.29
N GLY A 85 16.67 7.12 6.51
CA GLY A 85 17.18 5.79 6.86
C GLY A 85 16.23 4.93 7.71
N ILE A 86 15.02 5.40 7.99
CA ILE A 86 13.93 4.58 8.55
C ILE A 86 13.35 3.76 7.41
N CYS A 87 12.85 2.53 7.62
CA CYS A 87 12.33 1.66 6.56
C CYS A 87 13.23 1.50 5.29
N LYS A 88 14.56 1.57 5.50
CA LYS A 88 15.55 1.57 4.42
C LYS A 88 15.51 0.31 3.55
N ASN A 89 15.03 -0.81 4.06
CA ASN A 89 15.03 -2.09 3.35
C ASN A 89 13.78 -2.29 2.48
N VAL A 90 12.77 -1.43 2.61
CA VAL A 90 11.50 -1.54 1.89
C VAL A 90 11.69 -1.20 0.41
N SER A 91 11.50 -2.17 -0.47
CA SER A 91 11.63 -1.99 -1.93
C SER A 91 10.50 -2.72 -2.63
N PRO A 92 9.27 -2.17 -2.63
CA PRO A 92 8.12 -2.82 -3.26
C PRO A 92 8.32 -2.87 -4.77
N LYS A 93 7.54 -3.72 -5.44
CA LYS A 93 7.46 -3.77 -6.90
C LYS A 93 6.57 -2.65 -7.45
N VAL A 94 5.55 -2.26 -6.70
CA VAL A 94 4.55 -1.25 -7.08
C VAL A 94 4.02 -0.53 -5.84
N ILE A 95 3.73 0.76 -6.02
CA ILE A 95 3.02 1.58 -5.03
C ILE A 95 1.71 2.11 -5.64
N ALA A 96 0.62 2.02 -4.90
CA ALA A 96 -0.69 2.54 -5.28
C ALA A 96 -1.08 3.71 -4.40
N SER A 97 -1.39 4.85 -5.02
CA SER A 97 -1.78 6.07 -4.33
C SER A 97 -3.28 6.35 -4.47
N THR A 98 -3.93 6.72 -3.37
CA THR A 98 -5.37 7.09 -3.35
C THR A 98 -5.65 8.36 -2.55
N GLY A 99 -6.87 8.90 -2.71
CA GLY A 99 -7.44 9.97 -1.88
C GLY A 99 -6.94 11.41 -2.12
N ALA A 100 -5.91 11.61 -2.95
CA ALA A 100 -5.53 12.93 -3.46
C ALA A 100 -4.79 12.81 -4.79
N PRO A 101 -4.76 13.86 -5.64
CA PRO A 101 -4.00 13.85 -6.89
C PRO A 101 -2.53 13.54 -6.63
N LEU A 102 -2.00 12.54 -7.33
CA LEU A 102 -0.58 12.22 -7.30
C LEU A 102 0.12 13.19 -8.25
N ASN A 103 0.49 14.38 -7.74
CA ASN A 103 1.20 15.36 -8.54
C ASN A 103 2.59 14.85 -8.94
N LYS A 104 3.15 15.40 -10.02
CA LYS A 104 4.41 14.91 -10.60
C LYS A 104 5.56 14.90 -9.58
N SER A 105 5.74 15.98 -8.81
CA SER A 105 6.84 16.08 -7.86
C SER A 105 6.77 15.02 -6.75
N LEU A 106 5.56 14.74 -6.25
CA LEU A 106 5.36 13.72 -5.22
C LEU A 106 5.47 12.31 -5.79
N LYS A 107 5.00 12.10 -7.03
CA LYS A 107 5.23 10.85 -7.77
C LYS A 107 6.73 10.57 -7.89
N ASP A 108 7.48 11.51 -8.45
CA ASP A 108 8.92 11.39 -8.66
C ASP A 108 9.66 11.13 -7.34
N LEU A 109 9.23 11.77 -6.24
CA LEU A 109 9.76 11.51 -4.90
C LEU A 109 9.50 10.06 -4.48
N ILE A 110 8.25 9.60 -4.50
CA ILE A 110 7.89 8.23 -4.09
C ILE A 110 8.63 7.20 -4.94
N GLU A 111 8.63 7.37 -6.26
CA GLU A 111 9.25 6.41 -7.17
C GLU A 111 10.76 6.31 -6.96
N LYS A 112 11.44 7.46 -6.83
CA LYS A 112 12.88 7.50 -6.57
C LYS A 112 13.23 6.92 -5.20
N THR A 113 12.45 7.26 -4.17
CA THR A 113 12.74 6.84 -2.80
C THR A 113 12.54 5.35 -2.61
N PHE A 114 11.48 4.76 -3.17
CA PHE A 114 11.18 3.33 -3.05
C PHE A 114 11.73 2.48 -4.19
N ASN A 115 12.30 3.10 -5.23
CA ASN A 115 12.75 2.44 -6.45
C ASN A 115 11.64 1.57 -7.08
N ALA A 116 10.43 2.10 -7.13
CA ALA A 116 9.23 1.39 -7.55
C ALA A 116 8.27 2.34 -8.28
N PRO A 117 7.55 1.90 -9.33
CA PRO A 117 6.51 2.71 -9.97
C PRO A 117 5.38 3.06 -9.01
N ALA A 118 4.89 4.29 -9.10
CA ALA A 118 3.76 4.80 -8.32
C ALA A 118 2.58 5.11 -9.26
N LEU A 119 1.47 4.42 -9.02
CA LEU A 119 0.26 4.44 -9.84
C LEU A 119 -0.93 4.96 -9.04
N HIS A 120 -1.96 5.43 -9.75
CA HIS A 120 -3.22 5.72 -9.09
C HIS A 120 -3.96 4.42 -8.76
N LEU A 121 -4.59 4.33 -7.58
CA LEU A 121 -5.29 3.11 -7.17
C LEU A 121 -6.39 2.69 -8.16
N LEU A 122 -7.05 3.65 -8.82
CA LEU A 122 -8.05 3.35 -9.86
C LEU A 122 -7.46 2.56 -11.03
N GLU A 123 -6.22 2.87 -11.43
CA GLU A 123 -5.52 2.16 -12.50
C GLU A 123 -5.30 0.69 -12.12
N ILE A 124 -5.05 0.40 -10.84
CA ILE A 124 -4.85 -0.97 -10.32
C ILE A 124 -6.17 -1.73 -10.12
N LEU A 125 -7.25 -1.03 -9.77
CA LEU A 125 -8.56 -1.66 -9.59
C LEU A 125 -9.19 -2.07 -10.92
N ASP A 126 -9.07 -1.23 -11.95
CA ASP A 126 -9.55 -1.55 -13.30
C ASP A 126 -8.86 -2.82 -13.87
N GLU A 127 -7.64 -3.12 -13.40
CA GLU A 127 -6.89 -4.34 -13.76
C GLU A 127 -7.33 -5.57 -12.95
N LEU A 128 -7.67 -5.40 -11.67
CA LEU A 128 -8.09 -6.50 -10.80
C LEU A 128 -9.43 -7.11 -11.22
N ASP A 129 -10.36 -6.29 -11.70
CA ASP A 129 -11.68 -6.76 -12.17
C ASP A 129 -11.59 -7.53 -13.51
N GLN A 130 -10.45 -7.51 -14.20
CA GLN A 130 -10.22 -8.23 -15.47
C GLN A 130 -9.52 -9.60 -15.30
N THR A 131 -9.18 -10.01 -14.07
CA THR A 131 -8.52 -11.30 -13.76
C THR A 131 -9.36 -12.28 -12.96
#